data_AF-A0A6J4PLZ6-F1
#
_entry.id   AF-A0A6J4PLZ6-F1
#
_cell.length_a   1.000
_cell.length_b   1.000
_cell.length_c   1.000
_cell.angle_alpha   90.00
_cell.angle_beta   90.00
_cell.angle_gamma   90.00
#
_symmetry.space_group_name_H-M   'P 1'
#
loop_
_entity.id
_entity.type
_entity.pdbx_description
1 polymer ?
#
loop_
_entity_poly.entity_id
_entity_poly.type
_entity_poly.pdbx_seq_one_letter_code
_entity_poly.pdbx_strand_id
1 'polypeptide(L)' 'MVGLVLVSHSPKIAEGTADLVRQMAGEVEISAVGGDSEGGFGTDPERIEAAIKELTT' A
#
# COMPACT_ATOMS: atom_id res chain seq x y z
N MET A 1 8.11 5.68 -15.26
CA MET A 1 7.27 4.59 -14.72
C MET A 1 6.35 5.20 -13.66
N VAL A 2 5.23 4.57 -13.30
CA VAL A 2 4.31 5.07 -12.25
C VAL A 2 4.18 3.98 -11.19
N GLY A 3 4.52 4.31 -9.94
CA GLY A 3 4.27 3.46 -8.78
C GLY A 3 2.96 3.82 -8.09
N LEU A 4 2.31 2.84 -7.46
CA LEU A 4 1.06 3.02 -6.71
C LEU A 4 1.27 2.72 -5.22
N VAL A 5 0.90 3.67 -4.36
CA VAL A 5 0.73 3.40 -2.92
C VAL A 5 -0.75 3.34 -2.61
N LEU A 6 -1.22 2.19 -2.14
CA LEU A 6 -2.60 1.96 -1.76
C LEU A 6 -2.75 2.11 -0.25
N VAL A 7 -3.48 3.15 0.18
CA VAL A 7 -3.68 3.48 1.59
C VAL A 7 -5.09 3.13 2.05
N SER A 8 -5.23 2.44 3.18
CA SER A 8 -6.52 2.15 3.81
C SER A 8 -6.44 2.22 5.32
N HIS A 9 -7.56 2.54 5.98
CA HIS A 9 -7.64 2.38 7.42
C HIS A 9 -7.56 0.91 7.86
N SER A 10 -7.91 -0.03 6.97
CA SER A 10 -7.86 -1.46 7.26
C SER A 10 -6.64 -2.11 6.62
N PRO A 11 -5.78 -2.80 7.40
CA PRO A 11 -4.66 -3.55 6.84
C PRO A 11 -5.13 -4.60 5.82
N LYS A 12 -6.24 -5.30 6.13
CA LYS A 12 -6.79 -6.35 5.27
C LYS A 12 -7.32 -5.83 3.93
N ILE A 13 -7.93 -4.64 3.92
CA ILE A 13 -8.42 -4.03 2.67
C ILE A 13 -7.25 -3.56 1.82
N ALA A 14 -6.22 -2.96 2.44
CA ALA A 14 -5.06 -2.50 1.70
C ALA A 14 -4.37 -3.67 0.98
N GLU A 15 -4.09 -4.75 1.72
CA GLU A 15 -3.46 -5.96 1.20
C GLU A 15 -4.31 -6.64 0.12
N GLY A 16 -5.59 -6.93 0.42
CA GLY A 16 -6.46 -7.63 -0.52
C GLY A 16 -6.72 -6.85 -1.81
N THR A 17 -6.77 -5.52 -1.76
CA THR A 17 -6.92 -4.71 -2.97
C THR A 17 -5.63 -4.71 -3.79
N ALA A 18 -4.46 -4.64 -3.14
CA ALA A 18 -3.19 -4.73 -3.87
C ALA A 18 -3.01 -6.08 -4.55
N ASP A 19 -3.42 -7.17 -3.91
CA ASP A 19 -3.41 -8.51 -4.50
C ASP A 19 -4.31 -8.61 -5.74
N LEU A 20 -5.50 -8.02 -5.68
CA LEU A 20 -6.37 -7.92 -6.86
C LEU A 20 -5.70 -7.14 -8.00
N VAL A 21 -5.10 -5.99 -7.69
CA VAL A 21 -4.41 -5.17 -8.70
C VAL A 21 -3.25 -5.95 -9.33
N ARG A 22 -2.46 -6.68 -8.54
CA ARG A 22 -1.35 -7.52 -9.06
C ARG A 22 -1.82 -8.59 -10.05
N GLN A 23 -3.03 -9.14 -9.86
CA GLN A 23 -3.60 -10.10 -10.80
C GLN A 23 -4.10 -9.44 -12.10
N MET A 24 -4.54 -8.19 -12.04
CA MET A 24 -5.10 -7.46 -13.19
C MET A 24 -4.04 -6.68 -13.98
N ALA A 25 -2.99 -6.19 -13.32
CA ALA A 25 -2.00 -5.25 -13.85
C ALA A 25 -0.60 -5.58 -13.32
N GLY A 26 -0.04 -6.70 -13.77
CA GLY A 26 1.23 -7.26 -13.25
C GLY A 26 2.49 -6.41 -13.50
N GLU A 27 2.42 -5.39 -14.36
CA GLU A 27 3.52 -4.46 -14.62
C GLU A 27 3.52 -3.24 -13.68
N VAL A 28 2.46 -3.06 -12.87
CA VAL A 28 2.36 -1.92 -11.95
C VAL A 28 3.06 -2.25 -10.64
N GLU A 29 4.06 -1.45 -10.29
CA GLU A 29 4.69 -1.50 -8.98
C GLU A 29 3.73 -0.93 -7.93
N ILE A 30 3.38 -1.74 -6.93
CA ILE A 30 2.35 -1.41 -5.95
C ILE A 30 2.77 -1.79 -4.53
N SER A 31 2.67 -0.82 -3.63
CA SER A 31 2.83 -1.00 -2.18
C SER A 31 1.50 -0.79 -1.46
N ALA A 32 1.19 -1.67 -0.51
CA ALA A 32 -0.02 -1.61 0.30
C ALA A 32 0.31 -1.14 1.71
N VAL A 33 -0.32 -0.04 2.14
CA VAL A 33 -0.16 0.49 3.49
C VAL A 33 -1.53 0.58 4.14
N GLY A 34 -1.75 -0.25 5.16
CA GLY A 34 -3.00 -0.20 5.91
C GLY A 34 -2.79 -0.37 7.40
N GLY A 35 -3.69 0.27 8.14
CA GLY A 35 -3.69 0.30 9.59
C GLY A 35 -2.79 1.36 10.20
N ASP A 36 -2.88 1.46 11.52
CA ASP A 36 -2.00 2.30 12.35
C ASP A 36 -0.66 1.60 12.63
N SER A 37 0.17 2.22 13.48
CA SER A 37 1.47 1.69 13.91
C SER A 37 1.38 0.41 14.74
N GLU A 38 0.21 0.10 15.30
CA GLU A 38 -0.05 -1.11 16.09
C GLU A 38 -0.66 -2.24 15.23
N GLY A 39 -0.87 -2.00 13.92
CA GLY A 39 -1.48 -2.95 13.00
C GLY A 39 -3.01 -3.04 13.09
N GLY A 40 -3.65 -2.13 13.82
CA GLY A 40 -5.09 -2.00 13.96
C GLY A 40 -5.75 -1.21 12.83
N PHE A 41 -6.99 -0.77 13.04
CA PHE A 41 -7.63 0.16 12.12
C PHE A 41 -7.12 1.59 12.37
N GLY A 42 -6.59 2.23 11.34
CA GLY A 42 -6.04 3.58 11.46
C GLY A 42 -5.11 3.89 10.29
N THR A 43 -4.33 4.96 10.43
CA THR A 43 -3.40 5.40 9.40
C THR A 43 -2.04 5.67 10.02
N ASP A 44 -0.98 5.21 9.37
CA ASP A 44 0.41 5.47 9.74
C ASP A 44 1.11 6.30 8.65
N PRO A 45 1.28 7.62 8.85
CA PRO A 45 1.92 8.49 7.88
C PRO A 45 3.38 8.14 7.60
N GLU A 46 4.12 7.60 8.58
CA GLU A 46 5.53 7.25 8.41
C GLU A 46 5.68 6.04 7.49
N ARG A 47 4.79 5.03 7.65
CA ARG A 47 4.73 3.88 6.73
C ARG A 47 4.31 4.29 5.31
N ILE A 48 3.41 5.27 5.18
CA ILE A 48 3.03 5.81 3.86
C ILE A 48 4.22 6.50 3.19
N GLU A 49 4.93 7.35 3.92
CA GLU A 49 6.11 8.05 3.39
C GLU A 49 7.21 7.07 2.98
N ALA A 50 7.47 6.03 3.79
CA ALA A 50 8.40 4.97 3.46
C ALA A 50 8.03 4.25 2.16
N ALA A 51 6.75 3.85 2.02
CA ALA A 51 6.26 3.19 0.81
C ALA A 51 6.40 4.07 -0.45
N ILE A 52 6.17 5.37 -0.35
CA ILE A 52 6.38 6.30 -1.47
C ILE A 52 7.86 6.36 -1.87
N LYS A 53 8.78 6.41 -0.90
CA LYS A 53 10.23 6.44 -1.15
C LYS A 53 10.76 5.12 -1.73
N GLU A 54 10.18 4.00 -1.36
CA GLU A 54 10.56 2.68 -1.90
C GLU A 54 10.20 2.55 -3.39
N LEU A 55 9.05 3.07 -3.82
CA LEU A 55 8.55 2.97 -5.20
C LEU A 55 9.17 3.99 -6.19
N THR A 56 10.24 4.70 -5.82
CA THR A 56 10.82 5.79 -6.63
C THR A 56 11.91 5.34 -7.63
N THR A 57 12.01 4.05 -7.97
CA THR A 57 13.04 3.51 -8.88
C THR A 57 12.62 3.53 -10.34
#